data_AF-A0A7S2AQV7-F1
#
_entry.id   AF-A0A7S2AQV7-F1
#
_cell.length_a   1.000
_cell.length_b   1.000
_cell.length_c   1.000
_cell.angle_alpha   90.00
_cell.angle_beta   90.00
_cell.angle_gamma   90.00
#
_symmetry.space_group_name_H-M   'P 1'
#
loop_
_entity.id
_entity.type
_entity.pdbx_description
1 polymer ?
#
loop_
_entity_poly.entity_id
_entity_poly.type
_entity_poly.pdbx_seq_one_letter_code
_entity_poly.pdbx_strand_id
1 'polypeptide(L)'
;CEDVPEAGTGRFGSALSVARGLPAGVTCEDVPEACTEPFNCNLHTHVTMYNDMTYTTSGHANPNSWCHTPYLQYGLQCIKEGNMTKAAHTLYNLQKDSVREMDAKYCFAAGHCNQTSVDPSRFKAFDRSSVTERTTLLEAESMCDSIYGSKWKHMGILNYFGMKPDGFGKKNEFAKLACAMGNWHCDVVYCREFYCEDTYWVKKFGYKAVYGAEPPLEDQV
;
A
#
# COMPACT_ATOMS: atom_id res chain seq x y z
N CYS A 1 22.02 9.08 -25.86
CA CYS A 1 22.80 8.00 -25.22
C CYS A 1 24.19 8.55 -24.99
N GLU A 2 24.42 9.16 -23.84
CA GLU A 2 25.74 9.67 -23.45
C GLU A 2 26.37 8.66 -22.49
N ASP A 3 27.65 8.38 -22.75
CA ASP A 3 28.46 7.37 -22.08
C ASP A 3 28.72 7.72 -20.60
N VAL A 4 28.51 6.73 -19.72
CA VAL A 4 28.93 6.80 -18.31
C VAL A 4 30.35 6.23 -18.21
N PRO A 5 31.30 6.91 -17.52
CA PRO A 5 32.70 6.47 -17.52
C PRO A 5 32.93 5.24 -16.64
N GLU A 6 33.76 4.31 -17.14
CA GLU A 6 34.24 3.14 -16.42
C GLU A 6 35.02 3.52 -15.16
N ALA A 7 34.56 3.02 -14.01
CA ALA A 7 35.27 3.14 -12.74
C ALA A 7 36.41 2.12 -12.66
N GLY A 8 37.62 2.63 -12.38
CA GLY A 8 38.87 1.88 -12.34
C GLY A 8 38.93 0.77 -11.28
N THR A 9 39.72 -0.25 -11.62
CA THR A 9 39.96 -1.47 -10.85
C THR A 9 40.90 -1.24 -9.66
N GLY A 10 40.33 -0.82 -8.53
CA GLY A 10 41.00 -0.85 -7.22
C GLY A 10 40.84 -2.21 -6.55
N ARG A 11 41.92 -3.00 -6.46
CA ARG A 11 42.03 -4.20 -5.61
C ARG A 11 41.96 -3.79 -4.14
N PHE A 12 40.79 -3.83 -3.50
CA PHE A 12 40.56 -4.11 -2.07
C PHE A 12 39.06 -4.06 -1.80
N GLY A 13 38.48 -5.16 -1.31
CA GLY A 13 37.09 -5.25 -0.87
C GLY A 13 36.21 -6.08 -1.80
N SER A 14 35.88 -7.30 -1.37
CA SER A 14 34.68 -7.98 -1.85
C SER A 14 33.47 -7.13 -1.49
N ALA A 15 33.12 -6.20 -2.38
CA ALA A 15 31.86 -5.49 -2.32
C ALA A 15 30.77 -6.54 -2.43
N LEU A 16 29.99 -6.70 -1.36
CA LEU A 16 28.64 -7.24 -1.47
C LEU A 16 27.98 -6.45 -2.61
N SER A 17 27.77 -7.09 -3.76
CA SER A 17 26.95 -6.48 -4.81
C SER A 17 25.55 -6.37 -4.20
N VAL A 18 25.19 -5.15 -3.80
CA VAL A 18 23.82 -4.90 -3.36
C VAL A 18 22.99 -5.05 -4.61
N ALA A 19 22.25 -6.16 -4.72
CA ALA A 19 21.41 -6.44 -5.87
C ALA A 19 20.51 -5.23 -6.13
N ARG A 20 20.67 -4.63 -7.32
CA ARG A 20 19.78 -3.63 -7.89
C ARG A 20 18.82 -4.33 -8.84
N GLY A 21 17.60 -3.82 -8.99
CA GLY A 21 16.74 -4.22 -10.10
C GLY A 21 15.40 -4.82 -9.71
N LEU A 22 15.00 -5.85 -10.44
CA LEU A 22 13.74 -6.58 -10.27
C LEU A 22 13.99 -7.85 -9.44
N PRO A 23 12.96 -8.68 -9.15
CA PRO A 23 13.17 -9.95 -8.46
C PRO A 23 14.19 -10.82 -9.18
N ALA A 24 14.85 -11.73 -8.46
CA ALA A 24 15.92 -12.55 -9.01
C ALA A 24 15.50 -13.26 -10.31
N GLY A 25 16.25 -13.01 -11.40
CA GLY A 25 15.99 -13.57 -12.72
C GLY A 25 14.98 -12.82 -13.59
N VAL A 26 14.42 -11.70 -13.11
CA VAL A 26 13.55 -10.82 -13.90
C VAL A 26 14.36 -9.64 -14.42
N THR A 27 14.22 -9.32 -15.70
CA THR A 27 14.87 -8.19 -16.37
C THR A 27 13.87 -7.13 -16.82
N CYS A 28 14.37 -5.95 -17.20
CA CYS A 28 13.53 -4.91 -17.81
C CYS A 28 12.99 -5.32 -19.19
N GLU A 29 13.52 -6.36 -19.82
CA GLU A 29 12.97 -6.89 -21.06
C GLU A 29 11.71 -7.73 -20.78
N ASP A 30 11.67 -8.39 -19.62
CA ASP A 30 10.52 -9.17 -19.17
C ASP A 30 9.36 -8.29 -18.68
N VAL A 31 9.70 -7.20 -17.98
CA VAL A 31 8.71 -6.24 -17.41
C VAL A 31 9.17 -4.79 -17.64
N PRO A 32 9.08 -4.27 -18.88
CA PRO A 32 9.56 -2.94 -19.22
C PRO A 32 8.93 -1.83 -18.38
N GLU A 33 7.65 -1.97 -18.04
CA GLU A 33 6.89 -0.97 -17.29
C GLU A 33 7.47 -0.72 -15.91
N ALA A 34 8.03 -1.75 -15.27
CA ALA A 34 8.65 -1.66 -13.95
C ALA A 34 9.98 -0.89 -13.96
N CYS A 35 10.63 -0.77 -15.13
CA CYS A 35 11.87 -0.01 -15.29
C CYS A 35 11.64 1.42 -15.79
N THR A 36 10.40 1.88 -15.83
CA THR A 36 10.04 3.27 -16.16
C THR A 36 9.38 3.96 -14.96
N GLU A 37 9.23 5.28 -15.04
CA GLU A 37 8.47 6.05 -14.06
C GLU A 37 7.04 5.47 -13.86
N PRO A 38 6.53 5.41 -12.61
CA PRO A 38 7.16 5.91 -11.38
C PRO A 38 7.97 4.84 -10.60
N PHE A 39 8.21 3.66 -11.17
CA PHE A 39 8.82 2.54 -10.45
C PHE A 39 10.34 2.50 -10.54
N ASN A 40 10.90 2.71 -11.75
CA ASN A 40 12.34 2.72 -12.01
C ASN A 40 13.13 1.60 -11.29
N CYS A 41 12.61 0.37 -11.26
CA CYS A 41 13.13 -0.71 -10.42
C CYS A 41 14.62 -1.02 -10.68
N ASN A 42 15.09 -0.82 -11.91
CA ASN A 42 16.49 -0.95 -12.32
C ASN A 42 17.45 0.02 -11.62
N LEU A 43 16.94 1.12 -11.06
CA LEU A 43 17.75 2.16 -10.41
C LEU A 43 17.86 1.96 -8.89
N HIS A 44 17.10 1.03 -8.31
CA HIS A 44 16.96 0.89 -6.86
C HIS A 44 17.52 -0.43 -6.32
N THR A 45 18.09 -0.35 -5.12
CA THR A 45 18.49 -1.50 -4.30
C THR A 45 17.41 -1.84 -3.28
N HIS A 46 17.46 -3.05 -2.71
CA HIS A 46 16.62 -3.40 -1.55
C HIS A 46 16.73 -2.37 -0.40
N VAL A 47 17.93 -1.84 -0.14
CA VAL A 47 18.17 -0.88 0.96
C VAL A 47 17.42 0.42 0.71
N THR A 48 17.55 0.98 -0.50
CA THR A 48 16.92 2.25 -0.89
C THR A 48 15.39 2.15 -0.97
N MET A 49 14.84 0.95 -1.16
CA MET A 49 13.39 0.75 -1.21
C MET A 49 12.73 0.79 0.17
N TYR A 50 13.40 0.25 1.19
CA TYR A 50 12.80 0.07 2.51
C TYR A 50 13.22 1.11 3.54
N ASN A 51 14.49 1.55 3.52
CA ASN A 51 15.00 2.48 4.53
C ASN A 51 14.44 3.89 4.36
N ASP A 52 14.07 4.26 3.13
CA ASP A 52 13.74 5.63 2.77
C ASP A 52 12.36 5.77 2.13
N MET A 53 11.42 4.85 2.41
CA MET A 53 10.16 4.73 1.67
C MET A 53 9.55 6.08 1.28
N THR A 54 9.45 7.08 2.16
CA THR A 54 9.02 8.44 1.76
C THR A 54 10.10 9.53 1.77
N TYR A 55 11.27 9.24 2.34
CA TYR A 55 12.37 10.21 2.43
C TYR A 55 13.05 10.41 1.08
N THR A 56 13.25 9.35 0.29
CA THR A 56 13.88 9.42 -1.04
C THR A 56 13.02 10.08 -2.11
N THR A 57 11.73 10.28 -1.83
CA THR A 57 10.74 10.80 -2.79
C THR A 57 10.33 12.24 -2.48
N SER A 58 11.09 12.96 -1.65
CA SER A 58 10.78 14.34 -1.26
C SER A 58 9.37 14.51 -0.69
N GLY A 59 8.89 13.49 0.05
CA GLY A 59 7.56 13.48 0.65
C GLY A 59 6.43 13.05 -0.28
N HIS A 60 6.73 12.51 -1.46
CA HIS A 60 5.77 11.79 -2.29
C HIS A 60 5.69 10.31 -1.92
N ALA A 61 4.68 9.62 -2.41
CA ALA A 61 4.62 8.18 -2.39
C ALA A 61 5.78 7.57 -3.18
N ASN A 62 6.11 6.33 -2.87
CA ASN A 62 7.24 5.62 -3.45
C ASN A 62 6.83 4.26 -4.05
N PRO A 63 6.44 4.28 -5.34
CA PRO A 63 6.11 3.06 -6.07
C PRO A 63 7.28 2.08 -6.21
N ASN A 64 8.54 2.52 -6.05
CA ASN A 64 9.67 1.59 -6.12
C ASN A 64 9.66 0.54 -4.99
N SER A 65 8.91 0.79 -3.90
CA SER A 65 8.75 -0.15 -2.78
C SER A 65 8.19 -1.52 -3.20
N TRP A 66 7.58 -1.61 -4.40
CA TRP A 66 7.04 -2.84 -4.97
C TRP A 66 8.05 -3.69 -5.76
N CYS A 67 9.19 -3.12 -6.18
CA CYS A 67 10.09 -3.69 -7.18
C CYS A 67 10.65 -5.10 -6.90
N HIS A 68 10.81 -5.47 -5.62
CA HIS A 68 11.35 -6.76 -5.19
C HIS A 68 10.32 -7.61 -4.44
N THR A 69 9.06 -7.21 -4.53
CA THR A 69 7.97 -7.90 -3.85
C THR A 69 7.25 -8.83 -4.83
N PRO A 70 6.63 -9.92 -4.34
CA PRO A 70 5.73 -10.72 -5.18
C PRO A 70 4.49 -9.94 -5.64
N TYR A 71 4.31 -8.71 -5.15
CA TYR A 71 3.18 -7.83 -5.43
C TYR A 71 3.49 -6.74 -6.47
N LEU A 72 4.65 -6.81 -7.16
CA LEU A 72 5.00 -5.84 -8.21
C LEU A 72 3.89 -5.69 -9.25
N GLN A 73 3.29 -6.80 -9.67
CA GLN A 73 2.22 -6.79 -10.67
C GLN A 73 0.96 -6.06 -10.19
N TYR A 74 0.64 -6.13 -8.88
CA TYR A 74 -0.44 -5.35 -8.28
C TYR A 74 -0.12 -3.85 -8.35
N GLY A 75 1.11 -3.45 -7.99
CA GLY A 75 1.56 -2.07 -8.07
C GLY A 75 1.48 -1.52 -9.50
N LEU A 76 1.97 -2.26 -10.48
CA LEU A 76 1.93 -1.87 -11.90
C LEU A 76 0.50 -1.67 -12.39
N GLN A 77 -0.39 -2.62 -12.13
CA GLN A 77 -1.79 -2.52 -12.55
C GLN A 77 -2.49 -1.32 -11.92
N CYS A 78 -2.25 -1.05 -10.64
CA CYS A 78 -2.89 0.07 -10.00
C CYS A 78 -2.30 1.42 -10.43
N ILE A 79 -0.98 1.59 -10.28
CA ILE A 79 -0.32 2.90 -10.38
C ILE A 79 0.01 3.25 -11.83
N LYS A 80 0.47 2.27 -12.63
CA LYS A 80 0.92 2.50 -14.01
C LYS A 80 -0.21 2.32 -15.03
N GLU A 81 -0.96 1.22 -14.95
CA GLU A 81 -2.08 0.97 -15.85
C GLU A 81 -3.34 1.78 -15.47
N GLY A 82 -3.47 2.18 -14.20
CA GLY A 82 -4.68 2.83 -13.68
C GLY A 82 -5.86 1.87 -13.55
N ASN A 83 -5.63 0.56 -13.57
CA ASN A 83 -6.67 -0.47 -13.51
C ASN A 83 -6.74 -1.08 -12.11
N MET A 84 -7.42 -0.38 -11.21
CA MET A 84 -7.50 -0.76 -9.80
C MET A 84 -8.30 -2.04 -9.56
N THR A 85 -9.31 -2.32 -10.38
CA THR A 85 -10.12 -3.53 -10.28
C THR A 85 -9.27 -4.76 -10.63
N LYS A 86 -8.52 -4.70 -11.74
CA LYS A 86 -7.55 -5.74 -12.09
C LYS A 86 -6.49 -5.91 -11.01
N ALA A 87 -5.97 -4.80 -10.46
CA ALA A 87 -5.04 -4.83 -9.34
C ALA A 87 -5.64 -5.54 -8.11
N ALA A 88 -6.88 -5.21 -7.74
CA ALA A 88 -7.58 -5.83 -6.62
C ALA A 88 -7.68 -7.34 -6.77
N HIS A 89 -8.10 -7.84 -7.94
CA HIS A 89 -8.14 -9.28 -8.21
C HIS A 89 -6.75 -9.92 -8.14
N THR A 90 -5.73 -9.27 -8.70
CA THR A 90 -4.34 -9.75 -8.61
C THR A 90 -3.89 -9.90 -7.16
N LEU A 91 -4.12 -8.88 -6.32
CA LEU A 91 -3.76 -8.93 -4.91
C LEU A 91 -4.51 -10.04 -4.17
N TYR A 92 -5.83 -10.12 -4.36
CA TYR A 92 -6.67 -11.14 -3.71
C TYR A 92 -6.24 -12.57 -4.04
N ASN A 93 -5.85 -12.82 -5.29
CA ASN A 93 -5.40 -14.14 -5.75
C ASN A 93 -3.98 -14.51 -5.29
N LEU A 94 -3.12 -13.51 -5.08
CA LEU A 94 -1.76 -13.72 -4.56
C LEU A 94 -1.76 -14.00 -3.05
N GLN A 95 -2.74 -13.49 -2.32
CA GLN A 95 -2.80 -13.62 -0.88
C GLN A 95 -3.33 -14.99 -0.44
N LYS A 96 -2.70 -15.54 0.60
CA LYS A 96 -3.17 -16.76 1.27
C LYS A 96 -4.34 -16.44 2.19
N ASP A 97 -5.17 -17.45 2.48
CA ASP A 97 -6.31 -17.32 3.40
C ASP A 97 -5.91 -16.74 4.77
N SER A 98 -4.71 -17.05 5.25
CA SER A 98 -4.17 -16.52 6.51
C SER A 98 -4.02 -15.00 6.56
N VAL A 99 -3.97 -14.33 5.40
CA VAL A 99 -3.83 -12.87 5.30
C VAL A 99 -5.20 -12.19 5.18
N ARG A 100 -6.22 -12.89 4.69
CA ARG A 100 -7.56 -12.32 4.44
C ARG A 100 -8.20 -11.72 5.69
N GLU A 101 -8.02 -12.35 6.85
CA GLU A 101 -8.52 -11.78 8.10
C GLU A 101 -7.81 -10.46 8.46
N MET A 102 -6.50 -10.38 8.20
CA MET A 102 -5.72 -9.17 8.42
C MET A 102 -6.18 -8.05 7.48
N ASP A 103 -6.38 -8.37 6.21
CA ASP A 103 -6.86 -7.44 5.18
C ASP A 103 -8.26 -6.94 5.51
N ALA A 104 -9.19 -7.83 5.85
CA ALA A 104 -10.53 -7.45 6.25
C ALA A 104 -10.48 -6.47 7.44
N LYS A 105 -9.71 -6.80 8.48
CA LYS A 105 -9.52 -5.94 9.66
C LYS A 105 -8.96 -4.57 9.27
N TYR A 106 -7.97 -4.53 8.39
CA TYR A 106 -7.40 -3.30 7.83
C TYR A 106 -8.44 -2.51 7.03
N CYS A 107 -9.19 -3.13 6.12
CA CYS A 107 -10.20 -2.51 5.27
C CYS A 107 -11.26 -1.76 6.09
N PHE A 108 -11.80 -2.37 7.14
CA PHE A 108 -12.76 -1.71 8.02
C PHE A 108 -12.06 -0.66 8.91
N ALA A 109 -10.93 -1.00 9.55
CA ALA A 109 -10.26 -0.10 10.49
C ALA A 109 -9.68 1.17 9.83
N ALA A 110 -9.16 1.08 8.62
CA ALA A 110 -8.64 2.21 7.85
C ALA A 110 -9.76 3.10 7.27
N GLY A 111 -10.99 2.61 7.28
CA GLY A 111 -12.16 3.30 6.76
C GLY A 111 -12.40 3.12 5.27
N HIS A 112 -11.80 2.10 4.64
CA HIS A 112 -11.95 1.87 3.20
C HIS A 112 -13.35 1.38 2.83
N CYS A 113 -14.04 0.77 3.79
CA CYS A 113 -15.45 0.43 3.68
C CYS A 113 -16.34 1.59 4.10
N ASN A 114 -17.17 2.06 3.16
CA ASN A 114 -18.26 2.98 3.48
C ASN A 114 -19.31 2.20 4.28
N GLN A 115 -19.44 2.47 5.57
CA GLN A 115 -20.59 1.97 6.31
C GLN A 115 -21.75 2.94 6.22
N THR A 116 -22.73 2.60 5.38
CA THR A 116 -24.08 3.16 5.40
C THR A 116 -24.95 2.53 6.48
N SER A 117 -24.51 1.41 7.07
CA SER A 117 -25.28 0.60 8.04
C SER A 117 -25.18 1.09 9.50
N VAL A 118 -24.45 2.16 9.76
CA VAL A 118 -24.26 2.73 11.11
C VAL A 118 -25.06 3.99 11.26
N ASP A 119 -25.74 4.13 12.40
CA ASP A 119 -26.55 5.30 12.71
C ASP A 119 -25.67 6.57 12.72
N PRO A 120 -25.84 7.47 11.72
CA PRO A 120 -24.99 8.65 11.57
C PRO A 120 -25.20 9.66 12.69
N SER A 121 -26.28 9.54 13.48
CA SER A 121 -26.51 10.38 14.67
C SER A 121 -25.63 9.99 15.86
N ARG A 122 -25.13 8.74 15.89
CA ARG A 122 -24.32 8.19 16.97
C ARG A 122 -22.85 8.05 16.60
N PHE A 123 -22.58 7.94 15.31
CA PHE A 123 -21.31 7.46 14.81
C PHE A 123 -20.86 8.23 13.58
N LYS A 124 -19.58 8.64 13.57
CA LYS A 124 -18.95 9.23 12.40
C LYS A 124 -18.14 8.16 11.67
N ALA A 125 -18.68 7.67 10.55
CA ALA A 125 -17.96 6.78 9.65
C ALA A 125 -16.76 7.49 9.02
N PHE A 126 -15.72 6.73 8.71
CA PHE A 126 -14.67 7.21 7.82
C PHE A 126 -15.23 7.23 6.40
N ASP A 127 -15.32 8.41 5.79
CA ASP A 127 -15.79 8.55 4.42
C ASP A 127 -14.62 8.51 3.44
N ARG A 128 -14.66 7.53 2.53
CA ARG A 128 -13.74 7.36 1.40
C ARG A 128 -14.45 7.34 0.07
N SER A 129 -15.73 7.70 0.04
CA SER A 129 -16.59 7.66 -1.15
C SER A 129 -16.03 8.45 -2.34
N SER A 130 -15.19 9.45 -2.10
CA SER A 130 -14.51 10.23 -3.14
C SER A 130 -13.47 9.44 -3.93
N VAL A 131 -12.97 8.31 -3.42
CA VAL A 131 -12.05 7.44 -4.15
C VAL A 131 -12.84 6.64 -5.18
N THR A 132 -12.39 6.68 -6.43
CA THR A 132 -12.97 5.95 -7.56
C THR A 132 -11.89 5.15 -8.27
N GLU A 133 -12.27 4.26 -9.19
CA GLU A 133 -11.32 3.52 -10.05
C GLU A 133 -10.47 4.44 -10.95
N ARG A 134 -10.74 5.74 -11.00
CA ARG A 134 -9.97 6.74 -11.76
C ARG A 134 -9.09 7.62 -10.89
N THR A 135 -9.11 7.45 -9.57
CA THR A 135 -8.31 8.25 -8.64
C THR A 135 -6.82 8.03 -8.91
N THR A 136 -6.13 9.08 -9.33
CA THR A 136 -4.69 9.04 -9.62
C THR A 136 -3.86 8.96 -8.34
N LEU A 137 -2.58 8.60 -8.48
CA LEU A 137 -1.62 8.61 -7.37
C LEU A 137 -1.54 10.00 -6.70
N LEU A 138 -1.48 11.08 -7.48
CA LEU A 138 -1.38 12.45 -6.94
C LEU A 138 -2.65 12.87 -6.19
N GLU A 139 -3.84 12.48 -6.68
CA GLU A 139 -5.08 12.71 -5.96
C GLU A 139 -5.10 11.91 -4.65
N ALA A 140 -4.62 10.66 -4.67
CA ALA A 140 -4.51 9.83 -3.48
C ALA A 140 -3.55 10.43 -2.45
N GLU A 141 -2.40 10.98 -2.86
CA GLU A 141 -1.48 11.70 -1.98
C GLU A 141 -2.14 12.92 -1.30
N SER A 142 -2.92 13.70 -2.05
CA SER A 142 -3.70 14.82 -1.51
C SER A 142 -4.74 14.36 -0.46
N MET A 143 -5.39 13.22 -0.71
CA MET A 143 -6.27 12.61 0.29
C MET A 143 -5.48 12.15 1.52
N CYS A 144 -4.33 11.49 1.33
CA CYS A 144 -3.44 11.08 2.41
C CYS A 144 -2.98 12.29 3.26
N ASP A 145 -2.68 13.42 2.64
CA ASP A 145 -2.34 14.68 3.33
C ASP A 145 -3.50 15.18 4.18
N SER A 146 -4.72 15.19 3.63
CA SER A 146 -5.93 15.59 4.36
C SER A 146 -6.20 14.68 5.58
N ILE A 147 -5.93 13.38 5.46
CA ILE A 147 -6.27 12.38 6.48
C ILE A 147 -5.20 12.29 7.57
N TYR A 148 -3.93 12.19 7.15
CA TYR A 148 -2.81 11.82 8.03
C TYR A 148 -1.81 12.97 8.26
N GLY A 149 -1.96 14.10 7.55
CA GLY A 149 -0.98 15.18 7.52
C GLY A 149 0.36 14.68 6.97
N SER A 150 1.47 15.30 7.38
CA SER A 150 2.81 14.89 6.93
C SER A 150 3.30 13.54 7.49
N LYS A 151 2.56 12.89 8.40
CA LYS A 151 3.04 11.68 9.07
C LYS A 151 3.29 10.51 8.12
N TRP A 152 2.47 10.37 7.08
CA TRP A 152 2.66 9.31 6.08
C TRP A 152 3.91 9.56 5.22
N LYS A 153 4.40 10.79 5.15
CA LYS A 153 5.62 11.21 4.44
C LYS A 153 6.91 10.94 5.21
N HIS A 154 6.83 10.34 6.39
CA HIS A 154 7.99 9.99 7.21
C HIS A 154 7.90 8.54 7.68
N MET A 155 7.74 7.62 6.72
CA MET A 155 7.67 6.17 6.98
C MET A 155 8.98 5.51 6.51
N GLY A 156 9.55 4.66 7.36
CA GLY A 156 10.71 3.81 7.02
C GLY A 156 10.52 2.39 7.54
N ILE A 157 11.46 1.49 7.19
CA ILE A 157 11.36 0.06 7.55
C ILE A 157 11.24 -0.19 9.06
N LEU A 158 11.82 0.66 9.91
CA LEU A 158 11.70 0.50 11.36
C LEU A 158 10.26 0.72 11.84
N ASN A 159 9.46 1.52 11.13
CA ASN A 159 8.06 1.70 11.44
C ASN A 159 7.24 0.46 11.11
N TYR A 160 7.71 -0.40 10.19
CA TYR A 160 7.01 -1.62 9.76
C TYR A 160 6.93 -2.66 10.89
N PHE A 161 8.00 -2.80 11.67
CA PHE A 161 8.04 -3.75 12.76
C PHE A 161 7.09 -3.33 13.90
N GLY A 162 6.06 -4.14 14.13
CA GLY A 162 5.08 -3.90 15.20
C GLY A 162 3.91 -3.01 14.79
N MET A 163 3.76 -2.68 13.50
CA MET A 163 2.52 -2.06 13.02
C MET A 163 1.33 -2.96 13.33
N LYS A 164 0.23 -2.31 13.67
CA LYS A 164 -1.05 -3.01 13.86
C LYS A 164 -2.01 -2.61 12.75
N PRO A 165 -2.66 -3.58 12.08
CA PRO A 165 -3.60 -3.31 11.01
C PRO A 165 -4.93 -2.74 11.53
N ASP A 166 -5.14 -2.73 12.85
CA ASP A 166 -6.44 -2.49 13.48
C ASP A 166 -6.58 -1.10 14.13
N GLY A 167 -5.61 -0.22 13.92
CA GLY A 167 -5.71 1.18 14.32
C GLY A 167 -6.87 1.87 13.59
N PHE A 168 -7.71 2.61 14.31
CA PHE A 168 -8.88 3.25 13.72
C PHE A 168 -8.53 4.51 12.91
N GLY A 169 -8.97 4.56 11.65
CA GLY A 169 -8.89 5.67 10.72
C GLY A 169 -7.50 6.29 10.64
N LYS A 170 -7.39 7.56 11.06
CA LYS A 170 -6.12 8.32 11.03
C LYS A 170 -4.97 7.71 11.87
N LYS A 171 -5.29 6.77 12.76
CA LYS A 171 -4.30 6.03 13.57
C LYS A 171 -3.89 4.70 12.93
N ASN A 172 -4.46 4.33 11.78
CA ASN A 172 -4.11 3.11 11.08
C ASN A 172 -2.72 3.25 10.45
N GLU A 173 -1.73 2.51 10.97
CA GLU A 173 -0.36 2.58 10.46
C GLU A 173 -0.21 1.89 9.10
N PHE A 174 -0.99 0.85 8.82
CA PHE A 174 -1.02 0.19 7.51
C PHE A 174 -1.54 1.15 6.43
N ALA A 175 -2.55 1.96 6.73
CA ALA A 175 -3.07 2.92 5.78
C ALA A 175 -2.07 4.05 5.48
N LYS A 176 -1.30 4.50 6.48
CA LYS A 176 -0.20 5.46 6.25
C LYS A 176 0.93 4.83 5.43
N LEU A 177 1.24 3.55 5.69
CA LEU A 177 2.19 2.81 4.89
C LEU A 177 1.71 2.69 3.45
N ALA A 178 0.42 2.41 3.23
CA ALA A 178 -0.15 2.36 1.88
C ALA A 178 -0.08 3.72 1.17
N CYS A 179 -0.21 4.85 1.89
CA CYS A 179 0.06 6.16 1.33
C CYS A 179 1.54 6.30 0.93
N ALA A 180 2.45 5.90 1.82
CA ALA A 180 3.90 5.94 1.57
C ALA A 180 4.33 5.08 0.36
N MET A 181 3.69 3.93 0.16
CA MET A 181 3.97 3.01 -0.95
C MET A 181 3.20 3.36 -2.24
N GLY A 182 2.27 4.32 -2.17
CA GLY A 182 1.50 4.80 -3.32
C GLY A 182 0.30 3.95 -3.71
N ASN A 183 -0.13 3.01 -2.87
CA ASN A 183 -1.23 2.09 -3.18
C ASN A 183 -2.51 2.32 -2.36
N TRP A 184 -2.55 3.35 -1.52
CA TRP A 184 -3.70 3.58 -0.62
C TRP A 184 -5.06 3.62 -1.34
N HIS A 185 -5.14 4.26 -2.52
CA HIS A 185 -6.37 4.34 -3.30
C HIS A 185 -6.74 2.98 -3.95
N CYS A 186 -5.74 2.19 -4.34
CA CYS A 186 -5.91 0.81 -4.80
C CYS A 186 -6.52 -0.06 -3.69
N ASP A 187 -6.04 0.10 -2.45
CA ASP A 187 -6.56 -0.61 -1.28
C ASP A 187 -8.03 -0.29 -1.04
N VAL A 188 -8.45 0.96 -1.27
CA VAL A 188 -9.87 1.32 -1.14
C VAL A 188 -10.74 0.54 -2.13
N VAL A 189 -10.32 0.41 -3.39
CA VAL A 189 -11.04 -0.38 -4.40
C VAL A 189 -11.00 -1.88 -4.06
N TYR A 190 -9.83 -2.41 -3.71
CA TYR A 190 -9.66 -3.80 -3.28
C TYR A 190 -10.55 -4.16 -2.09
N CYS A 191 -10.60 -3.30 -1.07
CA CYS A 191 -11.43 -3.50 0.09
C CYS A 191 -12.92 -3.54 -0.25
N ARG A 192 -13.37 -2.64 -1.13
CA ARG A 192 -14.77 -2.59 -1.59
C ARG A 192 -15.17 -3.86 -2.33
N GLU A 193 -14.31 -4.32 -3.23
CA GLU A 193 -14.56 -5.49 -4.07
C GLU A 193 -14.71 -6.78 -3.25
N PHE A 194 -13.88 -6.96 -2.20
CA PHE A 194 -13.77 -8.27 -1.53
C PHE A 194 -14.25 -8.33 -0.09
N TYR A 195 -14.40 -7.19 0.61
CA TYR A 195 -14.65 -7.20 2.05
C TYR A 195 -15.85 -6.36 2.48
N CYS A 196 -16.06 -5.21 1.85
CA CYS A 196 -17.04 -4.24 2.36
C CYS A 196 -18.50 -4.69 2.19
N GLU A 197 -18.80 -5.53 1.20
CA GLU A 197 -20.14 -6.08 0.95
C GLU A 197 -20.28 -7.54 1.38
N ASP A 198 -19.18 -8.18 1.79
CA ASP A 198 -19.21 -9.56 2.29
C ASP A 198 -19.81 -9.60 3.71
N THR A 199 -20.97 -10.25 3.83
CA THR A 199 -21.73 -10.35 5.09
C THR A 199 -20.93 -10.95 6.24
N TYR A 200 -19.99 -11.87 5.98
CA TYR A 200 -19.13 -12.47 7.01
C TYR A 200 -18.16 -11.42 7.57
N TRP A 201 -17.47 -10.69 6.69
CA TRP A 201 -16.51 -9.66 7.12
C TRP A 201 -17.20 -8.44 7.72
N VAL A 202 -18.35 -8.04 7.19
CA VAL A 202 -19.19 -6.98 7.77
C VAL A 202 -19.63 -7.35 9.18
N LYS A 203 -20.12 -8.58 9.41
CA LYS A 203 -20.50 -9.03 10.76
C LYS A 203 -19.31 -9.00 11.71
N LYS A 204 -18.15 -9.51 11.27
CA LYS A 204 -16.96 -9.69 12.11
C LYS A 204 -16.19 -8.39 12.39
N PHE A 205 -16.09 -7.46 11.42
CA PHE A 205 -15.25 -6.27 11.53
C PHE A 205 -15.95 -4.95 11.23
N GLY A 206 -17.24 -4.97 10.88
CA GLY A 206 -17.99 -3.76 10.55
C GLY A 206 -17.85 -2.65 11.60
N TYR A 207 -17.90 -3.01 12.90
CA TYR A 207 -17.73 -2.05 14.00
C TYR A 207 -16.41 -1.24 13.93
N LYS A 208 -15.39 -1.72 13.19
CA LYS A 208 -14.12 -0.99 13.02
C LYS A 208 -14.18 0.20 12.06
N ALA A 209 -15.21 0.29 11.21
CA ALA A 209 -15.39 1.41 10.28
C ALA A 209 -15.84 2.71 10.96
N VAL A 210 -16.09 2.66 12.26
CA VAL A 210 -16.70 3.73 13.04
C VAL A 210 -15.91 4.01 14.31
N TYR A 211 -15.75 5.30 14.62
CA TYR A 211 -15.16 5.70 15.90
C TYR A 211 -16.12 5.43 17.07
N GLY A 212 -15.65 4.70 18.08
CA GLY A 212 -16.40 4.46 19.32
C GLY A 212 -17.37 3.28 19.29
N ALA A 213 -17.39 2.49 18.22
CA ALA A 213 -18.14 1.24 18.17
C ALA A 213 -17.33 0.11 18.84
N GLU A 214 -18.02 -0.74 19.61
CA GLU A 214 -17.46 -1.91 20.28
C GLU A 214 -17.65 -3.18 19.42
N PRO A 215 -16.79 -4.21 19.57
CA PRO A 215 -17.00 -5.49 18.91
C PRO A 215 -18.33 -6.12 19.32
N PRO A 216 -19.00 -6.89 18.43
CA PRO A 216 -20.17 -7.68 18.78
C PRO A 216 -19.90 -8.54 20.02
N LEU A 217 -20.89 -8.63 20.92
CA LEU A 217 -20.77 -9.40 22.17
C LEU A 217 -20.47 -10.90 21.94
N GLU A 218 -20.87 -11.44 20.78
CA GLU A 218 -20.62 -12.83 20.39
C GLU A 218 -19.12 -13.15 20.21
N ASP A 219 -18.28 -12.14 19.92
CA ASP A 219 -16.84 -12.30 19.67
C ASP A 219 -15.97 -11.96 20.91
N GLN A 220 -16.58 -11.72 22.07
CA GLN A 220 -15.89 -11.36 23.33
C GLN A 220 -15.67 -12.55 24.29
N VAL A 221 -15.93 -13.79 23.84
CA VAL A 221 -15.84 -15.03 24.65
C VAL A 221 -14.70 -15.92 24.16
#